data_AF-A0A519LPS5-F1
#
_entry.id   AF-A0A519LPS5-F1
#
_cell.length_a   1.000
_cell.length_b   1.000
_cell.length_c   1.000
_cell.angle_alpha   90.00
_cell.angle_beta   90.00
_cell.angle_gamma   90.00
#
_symmetry.space_group_name_H-M   'P 1'
#
loop_
_entity.id
_entity.type
_entity.pdbx_description
1 polymer ?
#
loop_
_entity_poly.entity_id
_entity_poly.type
_entity_poly.pdbx_seq_one_letter_code
_entity_poly.pdbx_strand_id
1 'polypeptide(L)' 'MQNVDYIIVGDGYAALFFAHQLTKNNKSFVIFSEGRKSASQISAGIVNPVVLKKFTTFWLAQE' A
#
# COMPACT_ATOMS: atom_id res chain seq x y z
N MET A 1 -0.32 -2.16 27.23
CA MET A 1 0.06 -2.26 25.81
C MET A 1 -1.04 -2.99 25.08
N GLN A 2 -1.49 -2.48 23.93
CA GLN A 2 -2.45 -3.18 23.09
C GLN A 2 -1.72 -4.30 22.34
N ASN A 3 -2.27 -5.51 22.33
CA ASN A 3 -1.71 -6.63 21.58
C ASN A 3 -2.42 -6.71 20.23
N VAL A 4 -1.67 -6.66 19.14
CA VAL A 4 -2.18 -6.67 17.76
C VAL A 4 -1.30 -7.56 16.89
N ASP A 5 -1.89 -8.17 15.85
CA ASP A 5 -1.17 -9.05 14.93
C ASP A 5 -0.19 -8.28 14.04
N TYR A 6 -0.53 -7.03 13.67
CA TYR A 6 0.29 -6.20 12.78
C TYR A 6 0.37 -4.74 13.23
N ILE A 7 1.51 -4.12 12.92
CA ILE A 7 1.70 -2.68 12.97
C ILE A 7 1.95 -2.19 11.54
N ILE A 8 1.20 -1.18 11.13
CA ILE A 8 1.34 -0.52 9.83
C ILE A 8 1.86 0.90 10.07
N VAL A 9 2.94 1.28 9.39
CA VAL A 9 3.51 2.64 9.46
C VAL A 9 3.34 3.31 8.10
N GLY A 10 2.62 4.42 8.09
CA GLY A 10 2.18 5.14 6.89
C GLY A 10 0.71 4.92 6.55
N ASP A 11 0.13 5.86 5.81
CA ASP A 11 -1.30 5.92 5.43
C ASP A 11 -1.52 6.07 3.91
N GLY A 12 -0.54 5.64 3.11
CA GLY A 12 -0.65 5.59 1.65
C GLY A 12 -1.46 4.40 1.13
N TYR A 13 -1.59 4.28 -0.20
CA TYR A 13 -2.37 3.21 -0.83
C TYR A 13 -1.92 1.80 -0.41
N ALA A 14 -0.61 1.56 -0.31
CA ALA A 14 -0.08 0.27 0.12
C ALA A 14 -0.57 -0.09 1.54
N ALA A 15 -0.48 0.87 2.47
CA ALA A 15 -0.93 0.69 3.86
C ALA A 15 -2.44 0.42 3.92
N LEU A 16 -3.24 1.20 3.18
CA LEU A 16 -4.70 1.06 3.18
C LEU A 16 -5.17 -0.24 2.50
N PHE A 17 -4.55 -0.65 1.40
CA PHE A 17 -4.86 -1.93 0.75
C PHE A 17 -4.45 -3.12 1.60
N PHE A 18 -3.31 -3.02 2.28
CA PHE A 18 -2.90 -4.07 3.21
C PHE A 18 -3.83 -4.15 4.43
N ALA A 19 -4.17 -3.00 5.04
CA ALA A 19 -5.15 -2.92 6.11
C ALA A 19 -6.50 -3.52 5.70
N HIS A 20 -6.95 -3.27 4.46
CA HIS A 20 -8.17 -3.89 3.93
C HIS A 20 -8.07 -5.42 3.87
N GLN A 21 -6.91 -5.97 3.45
CA GLN A 21 -6.70 -7.43 3.49
C GLN A 21 -6.70 -7.96 4.92
N LEU A 22 -6.09 -7.25 5.87
CA LEU A 22 -6.12 -7.66 7.28
C LEU A 22 -7.53 -7.69 7.85
N THR A 23 -8.36 -6.69 7.53
CA THR A 23 -9.80 -6.69 7.89
C THR A 23 -10.53 -7.90 7.30
N LYS A 24 -10.32 -8.20 6.01
CA LYS A 24 -10.95 -9.38 5.36
C LYS A 24 -10.53 -10.71 5.98
N ASN A 25 -9.35 -10.77 6.61
CA ASN A 25 -8.79 -11.97 7.23
C ASN A 25 -8.92 -11.97 8.76
N ASN A 26 -9.74 -11.07 9.34
CA ASN A 26 -9.93 -10.94 10.79
C ASN A 26 -8.61 -10.82 11.57
N LYS A 27 -7.65 -10.05 11.03
CA LYS A 27 -6.38 -9.74 11.68
C LYS A 27 -6.46 -8.38 12.34
N SER A 28 -5.98 -8.30 13.57
CA SER A 28 -5.91 -7.06 14.34
C SER A 28 -4.69 -6.24 13.93
N PHE A 29 -4.86 -4.93 13.82
CA PHE A 29 -3.75 -4.04 13.47
C PHE A 29 -3.95 -2.63 14.00
N VAL A 30 -2.84 -1.89 14.04
CA VAL A 30 -2.82 -0.45 14.29
C VAL A 30 -2.08 0.25 13.16
N ILE A 31 -2.55 1.43 12.76
CA ILE A 31 -1.90 2.27 11.76
C ILE A 31 -1.33 3.53 12.43
N PHE A 32 -0.07 3.82 12.17
CA PHE A 32 0.56 5.09 12.52
C PHE A 32 0.71 5.95 11.27
N SER A 33 0.06 7.12 11.26
CA SER A 33 0.21 8.12 10.20
C SER A 33 0.96 9.34 10.72
N GLU A 34 1.80 9.93 9.88
CA GLU A 34 2.44 11.23 10.14
C GLU A 34 1.48 12.41 9.94
N GLY A 35 0.29 12.18 9.35
CA GLY A 35 -0.72 13.22 9.08
C GLY A 35 -0.31 14.26 8.02
N ARG A 36 0.85 14.08 7.39
CA ARG A 36 1.33 14.91 6.28
C ARG A 36 0.83 14.40 4.94
N LYS A 37 0.79 15.30 3.95
CA LYS A 37 0.41 14.94 2.57
C LYS A 37 1.38 13.90 2.00
N SER A 38 0.92 12.66 1.84
CA SER A 38 1.68 11.57 1.23
C SER A 38 1.56 11.58 -0.29
N ALA A 39 2.46 10.86 -0.97
CA ALA A 39 2.40 10.67 -2.42
C ALA A 39 1.06 10.10 -2.88
N SER A 40 0.43 9.24 -2.07
CA SER A 40 -0.88 8.68 -2.37
C SER A 40 -2.00 9.71 -2.29
N GLN A 41 -1.91 10.71 -1.42
CA GLN A 41 -2.93 11.76 -1.26
C GLN A 41 -2.84 12.85 -2.34
N ILE A 42 -1.65 13.07 -2.91
CA ILE A 42 -1.45 14.04 -4.01
C ILE A 42 -1.53 13.39 -5.39
N SER A 43 -1.68 12.07 -5.46
CA SER A 43 -1.77 11.34 -6.72
C SER A 43 -3.06 11.71 -7.47
N ALA A 44 -2.98 11.75 -8.80
CA ALA A 44 -4.15 11.88 -9.67
C ALA A 44 -5.03 10.61 -9.68
N GLY A 45 -4.60 9.53 -9.02
CA GLY A 45 -5.35 8.27 -8.95
C GLY A 45 -5.44 7.51 -10.27
N ILE A 46 -4.60 7.85 -11.26
CA ILE A 46 -4.62 7.22 -12.58
C ILE A 46 -3.83 5.92 -12.55
N VAL A 47 -4.52 4.81 -12.79
CA VAL A 47 -3.90 3.50 -13.03
C VAL A 47 -3.88 3.25 -14.54
N ASN A 48 -2.70 3.37 -15.16
CA ASN A 48 -2.53 3.11 -16.59
C ASN A 48 -1.84 1.75 -16.82
N PRO A 49 -2.58 0.70 -17.24
CA PRO A 49 -2.01 -0.63 -17.43
C PRO A 49 -1.00 -0.69 -18.59
N VAL A 50 -1.09 0.20 -19.58
CA VAL A 50 -0.13 0.26 -20.70
C VAL A 50 1.23 0.76 -20.21
N VAL A 51 1.23 1.77 -19.35
CA VAL A 51 2.45 2.29 -18.73
C VAL A 51 3.08 1.23 -17.83
N LEU A 52 2.29 0.59 -16.96
CA LEU A 52 2.77 -0.49 -16.11
C LEU A 52 3.39 -1.65 -16.91
N LYS A 53 2.74 -2.08 -18.01
CA LYS A 53 3.27 -3.14 -18.89
C LYS A 53 4.63 -2.81 -19.50
N LYS A 54 4.88 -1.53 -19.80
CA LYS A 54 6.19 -1.06 -20.30
C LYS A 54 7.26 -1.00 -19.22
N PHE A 55 6.87 -0.81 -17.95
CA PHE A 55 7.79 -0.85 -16.81
C PHE A 55 8.00 -2.27 -16.27
N THR A 56 7.16 -3.25 -16.59
CA THR A 56 7.39 -4.64 -16.15
C THR A 56 8.42 -5.40 -17.01
N THR A 57 8.75 -4.93 -18.21
CA THR A 57 9.64 -5.66 -19.14
C THR A 57 11.10 -5.70 -18.71
N PHE A 58 11.59 -4.72 -17.95
CA PHE A 58 12.97 -4.73 -17.44
C PHE A 58 13.17 -5.60 -16.20
N TRP A 59 12.08 -5.88 -15.45
CA TRP A 59 12.15 -6.70 -14.25
C TRP A 59 12.32 -8.20 -14.58
N LEU A 60 11.87 -8.64 -15.75
CA LEU A 60 12.01 -10.02 -16.28
C LEU A 60 13.13 -10.17 -17.32
N ALA A 61 13.92 -9.12 -17.59
CA ALA A 61 14.92 -9.15 -18.67
C ALA A 61 16.13 -10.07 -18.38
N GLN A 62 16.15 -10.73 -17.21
CA GLN A 62 17.23 -11.58 -16.75
C GLN A 62 16.76 -13.00 -16.33
N GLU A 63 15.59 -13.44 -16.80
CA GLU A 63 15.24 -14.88 -16.83
C GLU A 63 15.52 -15.48 -18.22
#